data_AF-A0AA86S2D4-F1
#
_entry.id   AF-A0AA86S2D4-F1
#
_cell.length_a   1.000
_cell.length_b   1.000
_cell.length_c   1.000
_cell.angle_alpha   90.00
_cell.angle_beta   90.00
_cell.angle_gamma   90.00
#
_symmetry.space_group_name_H-M   'P 1'
#
loop_
_entity.id
_entity.type
_entity.pdbx_description
1 polymer ?
#
loop_
_entity_poly.entity_id
_entity_poly.type
_entity_poly.pdbx_seq_one_letter_code
_entity_poly.pdbx_strand_id
1 'polypeptide(L)'
;MICSLIVSLQSQDCLGFSDLDTAIVLIHGFGESAEIMSSMYNLIQKDFPDRLVVNLEILLGAISSIFESPERYGRAAASKIQQLTQGYKCIDIISHSQGSFVARQYIQFFASSQDFYPNVRSFVSLAGVLNGMYCKSNCPTGLMNVLDPLINQKSKSQLLVPSGYWRTDFTPNILCKLNGGCGANSSILNAFQGLKTFGMLFSDHDDILVPKQTSHFGYIVNGVEFEAEALAEYGVLELNTLQTQGVVQKYKFDGFKHNDFVRDKVGITWACVKGMVANVAKNCPI
;
A
#
# COMPACT_ATOMS: atom_id res chain seq x y z
N MET A 1 -0.75 17.55 18.63
CA MET A 1 -1.82 16.90 17.87
C MET A 1 -1.79 15.42 18.26
N ILE A 2 -2.75 14.97 19.06
CA ILE A 2 -2.75 13.65 19.70
C ILE A 2 -3.48 12.69 18.76
N CYS A 3 -2.82 11.60 18.37
CA CYS A 3 -3.47 10.48 17.70
C CYS A 3 -4.32 9.76 18.75
N SER A 4 -5.62 10.05 18.81
CA SER A 4 -6.51 9.46 19.81
C SER A 4 -7.02 8.09 19.37
N LEU A 5 -6.43 7.03 19.92
CA LEU A 5 -7.14 5.79 20.23
C LEU A 5 -6.54 5.21 21.52
N ILE A 6 -7.25 5.35 22.65
CA ILE A 6 -6.86 4.74 23.92
C ILE A 6 -7.36 3.30 23.89
N VAL A 7 -6.46 2.34 23.75
CA VAL A 7 -6.74 0.93 24.06
C VAL A 7 -5.74 0.48 25.11
N SER A 8 -6.22 0.39 26.35
CA SER A 8 -5.55 -0.27 27.47
C SER A 8 -5.59 -1.79 27.21
N LEU A 9 -4.44 -2.41 26.96
CA LEU A 9 -4.31 -3.86 26.93
C LEU A 9 -3.59 -4.33 28.19
N GLN A 10 -4.31 -5.10 29.00
CA GLN A 10 -3.77 -5.83 30.14
C GLN A 10 -2.83 -6.91 29.64
N SER A 11 -1.65 -6.97 30.26
CA SER A 11 -0.63 -7.99 30.05
C SER A 11 -1.03 -9.27 30.78
N GLN A 12 -1.64 -10.23 30.09
CA GLN A 12 -1.61 -11.63 30.48
C GLN A 12 -2.02 -12.51 29.30
N ASP A 13 -1.25 -13.58 29.11
CA ASP A 13 -1.40 -14.68 28.13
C ASP A 13 -0.76 -14.51 26.75
N CYS A 14 0.58 -14.60 26.70
CA CYS A 14 1.35 -14.90 25.48
C CYS A 14 2.50 -15.87 25.78
N LEU A 15 2.21 -17.08 26.26
CA LEU A 15 3.15 -18.19 26.19
C LEU A 15 2.88 -18.97 24.90
N GLY A 16 3.49 -18.54 23.79
CA GLY A 16 3.41 -19.29 22.53
C GLY A 16 3.85 -18.59 21.24
N PHE A 17 4.08 -17.28 21.22
CA PHE A 17 4.50 -16.58 20.00
C PHE A 17 5.63 -15.62 20.31
N SER A 18 6.74 -15.73 19.57
CA SER A 18 7.81 -14.74 19.65
C SER A 18 7.52 -13.62 18.66
N ASP A 19 7.84 -12.38 19.02
CA ASP A 19 7.77 -11.22 18.13
C ASP A 19 8.60 -11.39 16.83
N LEU A 20 9.40 -12.45 16.74
CA LEU A 20 10.30 -12.81 15.65
C LEU A 20 9.61 -13.43 14.43
N ASP A 21 8.35 -13.87 14.50
CA ASP A 21 7.71 -14.63 13.41
C ASP A 21 7.03 -13.76 12.35
N THR A 22 7.06 -12.43 12.51
CA THR A 22 6.50 -11.48 11.51
C THR A 22 7.55 -10.46 11.08
N ALA A 23 7.96 -10.50 9.81
CA ALA A 23 8.84 -9.47 9.25
C ALA A 23 8.05 -8.19 8.91
N ILE A 24 8.74 -7.05 8.78
CA ILE A 24 8.17 -5.80 8.28
C ILE A 24 8.80 -5.48 6.93
N VAL A 25 7.98 -5.26 5.92
CA VAL A 25 8.41 -4.90 4.56
C VAL A 25 8.03 -3.46 4.28
N LEU A 26 9.01 -2.65 3.85
CA LEU A 26 8.82 -1.28 3.38
C LEU A 26 8.87 -1.24 1.87
N ILE A 27 7.90 -0.56 1.24
CA ILE A 27 7.82 -0.43 -0.23
C ILE A 27 7.73 1.06 -0.60
N HIS A 28 8.70 1.52 -1.41
CA HIS A 28 8.84 2.90 -1.84
C HIS A 28 7.90 3.29 -3.01
N GLY A 29 7.87 4.59 -3.31
CA GLY A 29 7.02 5.21 -4.33
C GLY A 29 7.62 5.28 -5.75
N PHE A 30 6.89 6.02 -6.59
CA PHE A 30 7.22 6.28 -8.00
C PHE A 30 8.46 7.18 -8.13
N GLY A 31 9.42 6.78 -8.97
CA GLY A 31 10.64 7.55 -9.20
C GLY A 31 11.59 7.58 -7.99
N GLU A 32 11.33 6.76 -6.98
CA GLU A 32 12.12 6.64 -5.76
C GLU A 32 12.73 5.24 -5.66
N SER A 33 13.71 5.08 -4.78
CA SER A 33 14.32 3.81 -4.38
C SER A 33 13.97 3.47 -2.94
N ALA A 34 14.47 2.34 -2.42
CA ALA A 34 14.32 1.99 -1.01
C ALA A 34 14.86 3.09 -0.07
N GLU A 35 15.79 3.93 -0.53
CA GLU A 35 16.41 4.99 0.27
C GLU A 35 15.41 5.96 0.90
N ILE A 36 14.31 6.30 0.20
CA ILE A 36 13.29 7.23 0.71
C ILE A 36 12.64 6.74 2.02
N MET A 37 12.59 5.42 2.21
CA MET A 37 12.00 4.78 3.38
C MET A 37 13.00 4.62 4.53
N SER A 38 14.26 5.06 4.39
CA SER A 38 15.33 4.81 5.39
C SER A 38 15.02 5.41 6.76
N SER A 39 14.38 6.57 6.83
CA SER A 39 14.00 7.17 8.11
C SER A 39 12.96 6.33 8.84
N MET A 40 11.97 5.81 8.10
CA MET A 40 10.98 4.87 8.64
C MET A 40 11.64 3.56 9.07
N TYR A 41 12.52 3.01 8.23
CA TYR A 41 13.33 1.82 8.55
C TYR A 41 14.09 1.97 9.87
N ASN A 42 14.80 3.08 10.07
CA ASN A 42 15.59 3.33 11.27
C ASN A 42 14.71 3.43 12.53
N LEU A 43 13.52 4.05 12.42
CA LEU A 43 12.57 4.14 13.53
C LEU A 43 12.01 2.75 13.91
N ILE A 44 11.68 1.94 12.90
CA ILE A 44 11.22 0.56 13.11
C ILE A 44 12.32 -0.27 13.76
N GLN A 45 13.55 -0.25 13.24
CA GLN A 45 14.68 -0.98 13.79
C GLN A 45 14.99 -0.58 15.23
N LYS A 46 14.85 0.70 15.56
CA LYS A 46 15.01 1.19 16.93
C LYS A 46 13.95 0.63 17.89
N ASP A 47 12.70 0.58 17.44
CA ASP A 47 11.56 0.19 18.29
C ASP A 47 11.31 -1.33 18.31
N PHE A 48 11.76 -2.04 17.28
CA PHE A 48 11.60 -3.48 17.09
C PHE A 48 12.94 -4.12 16.65
N PRO A 49 14.00 -4.05 17.48
CA PRO A 49 15.36 -4.47 17.10
C PRO A 49 15.48 -5.95 16.74
N ASP A 50 14.56 -6.78 17.24
CA ASP A 50 14.59 -8.22 17.02
C ASP A 50 13.76 -8.65 15.79
N ARG A 51 13.00 -7.74 15.17
CA ARG A 51 12.21 -8.05 13.98
C ARG A 51 13.03 -7.87 12.71
N LEU A 52 12.89 -8.81 11.77
CA LEU A 52 13.38 -8.58 10.42
C LEU A 52 12.63 -7.42 9.79
N VAL A 53 13.35 -6.35 9.45
CA VAL A 53 12.84 -5.23 8.66
C VAL A 53 13.51 -5.26 7.29
N VAL A 54 12.72 -5.32 6.24
CA VAL A 54 13.14 -5.31 4.85
C VAL A 54 12.79 -3.96 4.25
N ASN A 55 13.81 -3.20 3.84
CA ASN A 55 13.61 -2.04 2.99
C ASN A 55 13.74 -2.47 1.52
N LEU A 56 12.60 -2.63 0.84
CA LEU A 56 12.53 -3.38 -0.41
C LEU A 56 12.99 -2.54 -1.61
N GLU A 57 14.12 -2.90 -2.20
CA GLU A 57 14.55 -2.39 -3.51
C GLU A 57 14.04 -3.31 -4.62
N ILE A 58 13.25 -2.78 -5.55
CA ILE A 58 12.66 -3.57 -6.64
C ILE A 58 13.41 -3.29 -7.94
N LEU A 59 14.02 -4.33 -8.52
CA LEU A 59 14.82 -4.24 -9.75
C LEU A 59 15.89 -3.14 -9.66
N LEU A 60 15.88 -2.14 -10.54
CA LEU A 60 16.81 -1.01 -10.57
C LEU A 60 16.27 0.22 -9.81
N GLY A 61 15.35 0.00 -8.88
CA GLY A 61 14.79 1.03 -7.99
C GLY A 61 14.05 2.13 -8.71
N ALA A 62 14.49 3.38 -8.49
CA ALA A 62 13.88 4.59 -9.05
C ALA A 62 13.60 4.51 -10.55
N ILE A 63 14.49 3.89 -11.33
CA ILE A 63 14.29 3.76 -12.77
C ILE A 63 13.19 2.73 -13.07
N SER A 64 13.24 1.57 -12.42
CA SER A 64 12.26 0.50 -12.63
C SER A 64 10.87 0.82 -12.08
N SER A 65 10.75 1.66 -11.05
CA SER A 65 9.45 2.14 -10.54
C SER A 65 8.72 3.06 -11.53
N ILE A 66 9.41 3.51 -12.57
CA ILE A 66 8.85 4.26 -13.70
C ILE A 66 8.78 3.36 -14.94
N PHE A 67 9.94 2.87 -15.39
CA PHE A 67 10.16 2.25 -16.70
C PHE A 67 10.27 0.73 -16.59
N GLU A 68 9.15 0.10 -16.25
CA GLU A 68 9.00 -1.35 -16.25
C GLU A 68 7.55 -1.72 -16.58
N SER A 69 7.32 -2.96 -17.03
CA SER A 69 5.95 -3.49 -17.07
C SER A 69 5.33 -3.51 -15.67
N PRO A 70 4.10 -2.99 -15.45
CA PRO A 70 3.44 -3.04 -14.15
C PRO A 70 3.39 -4.45 -13.55
N GLU A 71 3.17 -5.44 -14.42
CA GLU A 71 3.06 -6.84 -14.06
C GLU A 71 4.43 -7.45 -13.71
N ARG A 72 5.48 -7.12 -14.48
CA ARG A 72 6.85 -7.55 -14.16
C ARG A 72 7.35 -6.91 -12.87
N TYR A 73 7.04 -5.63 -12.65
CA TYR A 73 7.43 -4.92 -11.43
C TYR A 73 6.75 -5.51 -10.18
N GLY A 74 5.44 -5.77 -10.25
CA GLY A 74 4.70 -6.45 -9.18
C GLY A 74 5.21 -7.87 -8.89
N ARG A 75 5.50 -8.67 -9.93
CA ARG A 75 6.12 -10.00 -9.76
C ARG A 75 7.51 -9.92 -9.15
N ALA A 76 8.35 -8.98 -9.61
CA ALA A 76 9.69 -8.79 -9.06
C ALA A 76 9.64 -8.42 -7.57
N ALA A 77 8.71 -7.55 -7.18
CA ALA A 77 8.46 -7.25 -5.77
C ALA A 77 8.06 -8.49 -4.98
N ALA A 78 7.10 -9.28 -5.48
CA ALA A 78 6.64 -10.49 -4.80
C ALA A 78 7.75 -11.53 -4.62
N SER A 79 8.52 -11.82 -5.67
CA SER A 79 9.69 -12.71 -5.58
C SER A 79 10.74 -12.21 -4.61
N LYS A 80 10.96 -10.88 -4.56
CA LYS A 80 11.94 -10.29 -3.64
C LYS A 80 11.47 -10.34 -2.19
N ILE A 81 10.19 -10.11 -1.94
CA ILE A 81 9.57 -10.28 -0.61
C ILE A 81 9.77 -11.73 -0.16
N GLN A 82 9.32 -12.70 -0.95
CA GLN A 82 9.49 -14.13 -0.66
C GLN A 82 10.95 -14.48 -0.32
N GLN A 83 11.91 -14.02 -1.14
CA GLN A 83 13.32 -14.30 -0.94
C GLN A 83 13.83 -13.73 0.38
N LEU A 84 13.52 -12.47 0.68
CA LEU A 84 14.08 -11.76 1.83
C LEU A 84 13.40 -12.13 3.15
N THR A 85 12.17 -12.62 3.12
CA THR A 85 11.42 -13.06 4.30
C THR A 85 11.27 -14.58 4.32
N GLN A 86 12.21 -15.32 3.72
CA GLN A 86 12.19 -16.78 3.72
C GLN A 86 12.15 -17.31 5.17
N GLY A 87 11.24 -18.25 5.43
CA GLY A 87 11.03 -18.83 6.77
C GLY A 87 10.03 -18.08 7.64
N TYR A 88 9.63 -16.86 7.25
CA TYR A 88 8.54 -16.13 7.90
C TYR A 88 7.21 -16.58 7.33
N LYS A 89 6.25 -16.87 8.21
CA LYS A 89 4.87 -17.17 7.80
C LYS A 89 4.07 -15.89 7.52
N CYS A 90 4.42 -14.80 8.19
CA CYS A 90 3.69 -13.54 8.15
C CYS A 90 4.61 -12.36 7.87
N ILE A 91 4.05 -11.36 7.23
CA ILE A 91 4.67 -10.04 7.10
C ILE A 91 3.67 -8.93 7.42
N ASP A 92 4.17 -7.79 7.91
CA ASP A 92 3.48 -6.52 7.82
C ASP A 92 4.06 -5.72 6.65
N ILE A 93 3.22 -5.02 5.91
CA ILE A 93 3.64 -4.15 4.81
C ILE A 93 3.35 -2.71 5.19
N ILE A 94 4.36 -1.85 5.12
CA ILE A 94 4.21 -0.40 5.14
C ILE A 94 4.66 0.11 3.77
N SER A 95 3.81 0.85 3.08
CA SER A 95 4.07 1.29 1.72
C SER A 95 3.77 2.76 1.55
N HIS A 96 4.48 3.43 0.65
CA HIS A 96 4.26 4.84 0.35
C HIS A 96 3.95 5.06 -1.13
N SER A 97 3.02 5.95 -1.43
CA SER A 97 2.73 6.38 -2.80
C SER A 97 2.37 5.20 -3.73
N GLN A 98 3.05 5.07 -4.88
CA GLN A 98 2.93 3.93 -5.81
C GLN A 98 3.19 2.57 -5.12
N GLY A 99 4.01 2.53 -4.06
CA GLY A 99 4.29 1.32 -3.31
C GLY A 99 3.03 0.64 -2.77
N SER A 100 1.96 1.39 -2.49
CA SER A 100 0.68 0.83 -2.05
C SER A 100 -0.05 0.06 -3.16
N PHE A 101 0.08 0.49 -4.41
CA PHE A 101 -0.40 -0.29 -5.55
C PHE A 101 0.39 -1.60 -5.72
N VAL A 102 1.70 -1.58 -5.48
CA VAL A 102 2.55 -2.78 -5.50
C VAL A 102 2.20 -3.72 -4.35
N ALA A 103 1.97 -3.18 -3.14
CA ALA A 103 1.51 -3.95 -1.99
C ALA A 103 0.17 -4.63 -2.25
N ARG A 104 -0.78 -3.93 -2.90
CA ARG A 104 -2.05 -4.52 -3.33
C ARG A 104 -1.85 -5.68 -4.31
N GLN A 105 -0.96 -5.54 -5.29
CA GLN A 105 -0.62 -6.66 -6.18
C GLN A 105 -0.10 -7.86 -5.39
N TYR A 106 0.82 -7.63 -4.43
CA TYR A 106 1.32 -8.70 -3.56
C TYR A 106 0.20 -9.40 -2.79
N ILE A 107 -0.62 -8.64 -2.06
CA ILE A 107 -1.71 -9.16 -1.23
C ILE A 107 -2.73 -9.94 -2.08
N GLN A 108 -3.17 -9.37 -3.19
CA GLN A 108 -4.31 -9.89 -3.94
C GLN A 108 -3.94 -10.94 -4.99
N PHE A 109 -2.73 -10.92 -5.55
CA PHE A 109 -2.32 -11.88 -6.59
C PHE A 109 -1.35 -12.96 -6.11
N PHE A 110 -0.65 -12.76 -4.99
CA PHE A 110 0.40 -13.68 -4.55
C PHE A 110 0.10 -14.27 -3.18
N ALA A 111 -0.01 -13.43 -2.14
CA ALA A 111 -0.24 -13.90 -0.77
C ALA A 111 -1.53 -14.71 -0.65
N SER A 112 -2.61 -14.30 -1.32
CA SER A 112 -3.90 -15.03 -1.32
C SER A 112 -3.91 -16.33 -2.13
N SER A 113 -2.83 -16.66 -2.85
CA SER A 113 -2.87 -17.64 -3.94
C SER A 113 -1.96 -18.87 -3.77
N GLN A 114 -0.97 -18.87 -2.86
CA GLN A 114 0.04 -19.95 -2.81
C GLN A 114 0.69 -20.16 -1.43
N ASP A 115 1.12 -21.41 -1.19
CA ASP A 115 1.85 -21.86 0.03
C ASP A 115 3.24 -21.23 0.22
N PHE A 116 3.78 -20.53 -0.78
CA PHE A 116 5.18 -20.07 -0.79
C PHE A 116 5.38 -18.58 -0.51
N TYR A 117 4.32 -17.78 -0.48
CA TYR A 117 4.39 -16.35 -0.16
C TYR A 117 3.88 -16.14 1.28
N PRO A 118 4.58 -15.39 2.14
CA PRO A 118 4.07 -15.11 3.46
C PRO A 118 2.77 -14.32 3.40
N ASN A 119 1.86 -14.67 4.29
CA ASN A 119 0.59 -13.98 4.46
C ASN A 119 0.82 -12.57 5.00
N VAL A 120 -0.04 -11.63 4.60
CA VAL A 120 0.03 -10.26 5.09
C VAL A 120 -0.88 -10.11 6.30
N ARG A 121 -0.30 -9.69 7.43
CA ARG A 121 -1.04 -9.45 8.66
C ARG A 121 -1.57 -8.02 8.72
N SER A 122 -0.66 -7.05 8.63
CA SER A 122 -1.02 -5.64 8.58
C SER A 122 -0.56 -5.01 7.27
N PHE A 123 -1.43 -4.24 6.63
CA PHE A 123 -1.12 -3.39 5.49
C PHE A 123 -1.32 -1.92 5.87
N VAL A 124 -0.27 -1.13 5.80
CA VAL A 124 -0.30 0.30 6.10
C VAL A 124 0.12 1.08 4.85
N SER A 125 -0.81 1.87 4.34
CA SER A 125 -0.67 2.72 3.16
C SER A 125 -0.42 4.16 3.59
N LEU A 126 0.73 4.71 3.23
CA LEU A 126 1.15 6.08 3.51
C LEU A 126 0.98 6.91 2.23
N ALA A 127 -0.05 7.76 2.15
CA ALA A 127 -0.37 8.52 0.94
C ALA A 127 -0.38 7.64 -0.32
N GLY A 128 -0.98 6.45 -0.22
CA GLY A 128 -0.88 5.42 -1.24
C GLY A 128 -1.73 5.68 -2.49
N VAL A 129 -1.34 5.10 -3.62
CA VAL A 129 -2.22 5.06 -4.81
C VAL A 129 -3.12 3.84 -4.70
N LEU A 130 -4.15 3.89 -3.85
CA LEU A 130 -5.02 2.73 -3.64
C LEU A 130 -6.01 2.60 -4.78
N ASN A 131 -6.77 3.64 -5.14
CA ASN A 131 -7.84 3.52 -6.15
C ASN A 131 -7.49 4.14 -7.51
N GLY A 132 -6.19 4.19 -7.80
CA GLY A 132 -5.64 4.71 -9.06
C GLY A 132 -5.37 6.20 -9.05
N MET A 133 -4.69 6.66 -10.10
CA MET A 133 -4.42 8.07 -10.32
C MET A 133 -4.83 8.47 -11.72
N TYR A 134 -5.22 9.73 -11.87
CA TYR A 134 -5.41 10.35 -13.16
C TYR A 134 -5.25 11.86 -13.05
N CYS A 135 -4.54 12.45 -13.99
CA CYS A 135 -4.47 13.89 -14.17
C CYS A 135 -4.34 14.18 -15.66
N LYS A 136 -5.08 15.18 -16.14
CA LYS A 136 -5.20 15.45 -17.58
C LYS A 136 -3.98 16.18 -18.16
N SER A 137 -3.65 17.36 -17.64
CA SER A 137 -2.62 18.23 -18.22
C SER A 137 -1.83 19.07 -17.22
N ASN A 138 -2.00 18.81 -15.91
CA ASN A 138 -1.33 19.50 -14.82
C ASN A 138 -1.10 18.53 -13.65
N CYS A 139 -0.55 17.35 -13.95
CA CYS A 139 -0.05 16.47 -12.92
C CYS A 139 0.97 17.23 -12.06
N PRO A 140 0.86 17.20 -10.73
CA PRO A 140 1.75 17.95 -9.85
C PRO A 140 3.22 17.55 -10.01
N THR A 141 3.46 16.30 -10.40
CA THR A 141 4.77 15.82 -10.82
C THR A 141 5.01 16.13 -12.30
N GLY A 142 5.99 17.00 -12.57
CA GLY A 142 6.37 17.35 -13.95
C GLY A 142 6.68 16.13 -14.83
N LEU A 143 7.19 15.04 -14.23
CA LEU A 143 7.42 13.78 -14.93
C LEU A 143 6.13 13.09 -15.37
N MET A 144 5.06 13.11 -14.57
CA MET A 144 3.79 12.47 -14.96
C MET A 144 3.12 13.21 -16.12
N ASN A 145 3.32 14.53 -16.26
CA ASN A 145 2.87 15.27 -17.46
C ASN A 145 3.56 14.77 -18.74
N VAL A 146 4.84 14.39 -18.65
CA VAL A 146 5.59 13.83 -19.78
C VAL A 146 5.17 12.39 -20.06
N LEU A 147 4.84 11.62 -19.02
CA LEU A 147 4.43 10.23 -19.16
C LEU A 147 2.98 10.04 -19.57
N ASP A 148 2.06 10.97 -19.29
CA ASP A 148 0.63 10.81 -19.60
C ASP A 148 0.36 10.43 -21.08
N PRO A 149 0.96 11.11 -22.10
CA PRO A 149 0.80 10.69 -23.48
C PRO A 149 1.29 9.26 -23.76
N LEU A 150 2.33 8.80 -23.05
CA LEU A 150 2.90 7.45 -23.20
C LEU A 150 2.06 6.40 -22.48
N ILE A 151 1.49 6.74 -21.32
CA ILE A 151 0.59 5.87 -20.57
C ILE A 151 -0.69 5.61 -21.36
N ASN A 152 -1.19 6.61 -22.09
CA ASN A 152 -2.38 6.48 -22.93
C ASN A 152 -2.09 5.77 -24.28
N GLN A 153 -0.83 5.55 -24.65
CA GLN A 153 -0.45 4.80 -25.84
C GLN A 153 -0.28 3.31 -25.54
N LYS A 154 -1.16 2.46 -26.10
CA LYS A 154 -1.22 1.01 -25.83
C LYS A 154 0.12 0.26 -25.93
N SER A 155 0.99 0.64 -26.88
CA SER A 155 2.31 0.00 -27.07
C SER A 155 3.37 0.46 -26.07
N LYS A 156 3.22 1.65 -25.48
CA LYS A 156 4.16 2.24 -24.53
C LYS A 156 3.72 2.03 -23.09
N SER A 157 2.42 1.94 -22.84
CA SER A 157 1.85 1.71 -21.51
C SER A 157 2.36 0.42 -20.87
N GLN A 158 2.59 -0.63 -21.66
CA GLN A 158 3.13 -1.91 -21.18
C GLN A 158 4.56 -1.85 -20.63
N LEU A 159 5.26 -0.71 -20.78
CA LEU A 159 6.62 -0.48 -20.31
C LEU A 159 6.69 0.57 -19.19
N LEU A 160 5.54 0.99 -18.65
CA LEU A 160 5.45 2.02 -17.62
C LEU A 160 4.63 1.50 -16.45
N VAL A 161 5.24 1.40 -15.26
CA VAL A 161 4.55 0.96 -14.05
C VAL A 161 3.31 1.84 -13.76
N PRO A 162 3.36 3.18 -13.94
CA PRO A 162 2.19 4.03 -13.76
C PRO A 162 0.96 3.65 -14.58
N SER A 163 1.12 3.01 -15.74
CA SER A 163 -0.02 2.59 -16.56
C SER A 163 -0.87 1.51 -15.87
N GLY A 164 -0.28 0.77 -14.93
CA GLY A 164 -0.96 -0.28 -14.17
C GLY A 164 -2.05 0.24 -13.25
N TYR A 165 -1.95 1.50 -12.81
CA TYR A 165 -2.89 2.17 -11.92
C TYR A 165 -3.41 3.51 -12.46
N TRP A 166 -3.05 3.85 -13.70
CA TRP A 166 -3.62 5.01 -14.37
C TRP A 166 -5.08 4.76 -14.67
N ARG A 167 -5.98 5.47 -13.98
CA ARG A 167 -7.41 5.16 -14.01
C ARG A 167 -8.15 6.15 -14.90
N THR A 168 -8.26 5.76 -16.15
CA THR A 168 -9.30 6.25 -17.07
C THR A 168 -10.50 5.30 -17.00
N ASP A 169 -11.72 5.79 -17.17
CA ASP A 169 -12.96 5.04 -16.91
C ASP A 169 -13.15 3.75 -17.75
N PHE A 170 -12.22 3.41 -18.66
CA PHE A 170 -12.37 2.31 -19.62
C PHE A 170 -11.10 1.48 -19.90
N THR A 171 -9.99 1.70 -19.19
CA THR A 171 -8.73 1.01 -19.53
C THR A 171 -8.54 -0.27 -18.71
N PRO A 172 -8.56 -1.47 -19.33
CA PRO A 172 -8.23 -2.72 -18.65
C PRO A 172 -6.74 -2.75 -18.29
N ASN A 173 -6.44 -2.41 -17.04
CA ASN A 173 -5.11 -2.47 -16.45
C ASN A 173 -5.11 -3.35 -15.20
N ILE A 174 -3.97 -3.40 -14.50
CA ILE A 174 -3.82 -4.19 -13.29
C ILE A 174 -4.77 -3.72 -12.18
N LEU A 175 -4.93 -2.41 -12.00
CA LEU A 175 -5.85 -1.85 -11.03
C LEU A 175 -7.30 -2.27 -11.29
N CYS A 176 -7.73 -2.33 -12.55
CA CYS A 176 -9.07 -2.83 -12.89
C CYS A 176 -9.30 -4.22 -12.28
N LYS A 177 -8.35 -5.15 -12.42
CA LYS A 177 -8.41 -6.48 -11.81
C LYS A 177 -8.38 -6.44 -10.29
N LEU A 178 -7.50 -5.62 -9.70
CA LEU A 178 -7.39 -5.47 -8.25
C LEU A 178 -8.68 -4.92 -7.62
N ASN A 179 -9.46 -4.14 -8.37
CA ASN A 179 -10.71 -3.55 -7.94
C ASN A 179 -11.95 -4.40 -8.23
N GLY A 180 -11.78 -5.62 -8.74
CA GLY A 180 -12.89 -6.49 -9.11
C GLY A 180 -13.47 -6.29 -10.50
N GLY A 181 -12.95 -5.32 -11.24
CA GLY A 181 -13.23 -5.17 -12.67
C GLY A 181 -12.44 -6.16 -13.52
N CYS A 182 -12.70 -6.14 -14.83
CA CYS A 182 -11.89 -6.81 -15.86
C CYS A 182 -11.54 -8.30 -15.59
N GLY A 183 -12.44 -9.07 -14.96
CA GLY A 183 -12.30 -10.52 -14.79
C GLY A 183 -11.56 -10.98 -13.53
N ALA A 184 -11.69 -10.26 -12.41
CA ALA A 184 -11.19 -10.72 -11.11
C ALA A 184 -11.94 -11.98 -10.62
N ASN A 185 -11.25 -12.85 -9.88
CA ASN A 185 -11.84 -13.99 -9.20
C ASN A 185 -12.09 -13.68 -7.70
N SER A 186 -12.82 -14.54 -7.00
CA SER A 186 -13.16 -14.36 -5.58
C SER A 186 -11.92 -14.27 -4.68
N SER A 187 -10.85 -15.03 -4.97
CA SER A 187 -9.62 -14.98 -4.17
C SER A 187 -8.94 -13.60 -4.21
N ILE A 188 -8.96 -12.91 -5.35
CA ILE A 188 -8.45 -11.54 -5.49
C ILE A 188 -9.28 -10.55 -4.67
N LEU A 189 -10.61 -10.73 -4.66
CA LEU A 189 -11.55 -9.83 -4.00
C LEU A 189 -11.54 -9.99 -2.47
N ASN A 190 -11.43 -11.23 -2.01
CA ASN A 190 -11.50 -11.58 -0.59
C ASN A 190 -10.13 -11.46 0.10
N ALA A 191 -9.06 -11.12 -0.63
CA ALA A 191 -7.70 -11.10 -0.09
C ALA A 191 -7.52 -10.14 1.10
N PHE A 192 -8.33 -9.08 1.20
CA PHE A 192 -8.29 -8.17 2.35
C PHE A 192 -8.98 -8.73 3.60
N GLN A 193 -9.84 -9.75 3.49
CA GLN A 193 -10.47 -10.39 4.64
C GLN A 193 -9.46 -11.08 5.56
N GLY A 194 -8.31 -11.48 5.02
CA GLY A 194 -7.21 -12.02 5.81
C GLY A 194 -6.53 -10.95 6.67
N LEU A 195 -6.59 -9.66 6.31
CA LEU A 195 -5.84 -8.65 7.06
C LEU A 195 -6.38 -8.47 8.49
N LYS A 196 -5.47 -8.36 9.44
CA LYS A 196 -5.77 -7.89 10.80
C LYS A 196 -5.94 -6.38 10.83
N THR A 197 -5.14 -5.67 10.03
CA THR A 197 -5.17 -4.21 9.97
C THR A 197 -4.91 -3.75 8.56
N PHE A 198 -5.74 -2.84 8.08
CA PHE A 198 -5.54 -2.06 6.88
C PHE A 198 -5.62 -0.57 7.22
N GLY A 199 -4.46 0.05 7.47
CA GLY A 199 -4.34 1.48 7.77
C GLY A 199 -4.15 2.31 6.50
N MET A 200 -4.99 3.33 6.31
CA MET A 200 -4.88 4.30 5.22
C MET A 200 -4.55 5.68 5.81
N LEU A 201 -3.30 6.12 5.67
CA LEU A 201 -2.85 7.43 6.14
C LEU A 201 -2.87 8.41 4.97
N PHE A 202 -3.56 9.54 5.12
CA PHE A 202 -3.79 10.49 4.03
C PHE A 202 -3.80 11.94 4.50
N SER A 203 -3.72 12.89 3.56
CA SER A 203 -3.87 14.32 3.82
C SER A 203 -4.58 15.02 2.67
N ASP A 204 -5.43 15.99 2.99
CA ASP A 204 -6.00 16.91 1.99
C ASP A 204 -4.95 17.89 1.45
N HIS A 205 -3.79 17.98 2.12
CA HIS A 205 -2.65 18.81 1.71
C HIS A 205 -1.63 18.04 0.87
N ASP A 206 -1.92 16.78 0.51
CA ASP A 206 -1.11 16.03 -0.45
C ASP A 206 -0.99 16.82 -1.76
N ASP A 207 0.24 16.99 -2.22
CA ASP A 207 0.61 17.82 -3.36
C ASP A 207 1.03 16.99 -4.58
N ILE A 208 0.78 15.68 -4.58
CA ILE A 208 1.19 14.74 -5.65
C ILE A 208 0.01 13.93 -6.16
N LEU A 209 -0.83 13.38 -5.27
CA LEU A 209 -1.92 12.49 -5.64
C LEU A 209 -3.06 13.24 -6.32
N VAL A 210 -3.53 12.68 -7.45
CA VAL A 210 -4.70 13.18 -8.17
C VAL A 210 -5.59 12.00 -8.57
N PRO A 211 -6.83 11.92 -8.06
CA PRO A 211 -7.36 12.71 -6.93
C PRO A 211 -6.66 12.35 -5.62
N LYS A 212 -6.64 13.29 -4.65
CA LYS A 212 -6.01 13.06 -3.33
C LYS A 212 -6.68 11.92 -2.57
N GLN A 213 -7.98 11.74 -2.79
CA GLN A 213 -8.81 10.72 -2.14
C GLN A 213 -8.38 9.29 -2.48
N THR A 214 -7.58 9.09 -3.52
CA THR A 214 -7.02 7.77 -3.87
C THR A 214 -6.23 7.13 -2.71
N SER A 215 -5.66 7.95 -1.83
CA SER A 215 -4.97 7.53 -0.59
C SER A 215 -5.83 6.81 0.43
N HIS A 216 -7.15 6.95 0.33
CA HIS A 216 -8.13 6.29 1.18
C HIS A 216 -9.30 5.73 0.35
N PHE A 217 -8.99 5.25 -0.86
CA PHE A 217 -9.89 4.63 -1.83
C PHE A 217 -10.93 5.51 -2.55
N GLY A 218 -11.03 6.80 -2.26
CA GLY A 218 -11.90 7.70 -3.04
C GLY A 218 -11.37 7.95 -4.46
N TYR A 219 -12.21 8.49 -5.32
CA TYR A 219 -11.86 8.73 -6.73
C TYR A 219 -12.76 9.77 -7.42
N ILE A 220 -12.42 10.16 -8.65
CA ILE A 220 -13.24 11.03 -9.51
C ILE A 220 -13.92 10.18 -10.58
N VAL A 221 -15.25 10.23 -10.67
CA VAL A 221 -16.04 9.57 -11.72
C VAL A 221 -16.82 10.62 -12.49
N ASN A 222 -16.63 10.70 -13.81
CA ASN A 222 -17.28 11.72 -14.66
C ASN A 222 -17.10 13.17 -14.15
N GLY A 223 -15.94 13.48 -13.56
CA GLY A 223 -15.64 14.80 -13.02
C GLY A 223 -16.22 15.09 -11.63
N VAL A 224 -16.91 14.13 -11.01
CA VAL A 224 -17.45 14.24 -9.64
C VAL A 224 -16.54 13.47 -8.69
N GLU A 225 -16.13 14.12 -7.60
CA GLU A 225 -15.36 13.50 -6.51
C GLU A 225 -16.27 12.62 -5.65
N PHE A 226 -15.81 11.39 -5.39
CA PHE A 226 -16.48 10.42 -4.54
C PHE A 226 -15.54 9.95 -3.44
N GLU A 227 -16.06 9.95 -2.21
CA GLU A 227 -15.47 9.23 -1.09
C GLU A 227 -15.56 7.72 -1.33
N ALA A 228 -14.66 6.97 -0.70
CA ALA A 228 -14.49 5.54 -0.95
C ALA A 228 -15.78 4.73 -0.76
N GLU A 229 -16.53 5.00 0.32
CA GLU A 229 -17.75 4.28 0.68
C GLU A 229 -18.86 4.43 -0.38
N ALA A 230 -18.80 5.47 -1.21
CA ALA A 230 -19.74 5.71 -2.30
C ALA A 230 -19.36 4.98 -3.61
N LEU A 231 -18.17 4.38 -3.68
CA LEU A 231 -17.66 3.71 -4.86
C LEU A 231 -17.94 2.20 -4.82
N ALA A 232 -18.35 1.65 -5.97
CA ALA A 232 -18.67 0.24 -6.11
C ALA A 232 -17.47 -0.66 -5.77
N GLU A 233 -16.26 -0.26 -6.14
CA GLU A 233 -15.03 -1.02 -5.89
C GLU A 233 -14.79 -1.23 -4.38
N TYR A 234 -15.18 -0.26 -3.54
CA TYR A 234 -15.05 -0.37 -2.09
C TYR A 234 -15.96 -1.44 -1.49
N GLY A 235 -17.17 -1.55 -2.03
CA GLY A 235 -18.13 -2.60 -1.68
C GLY A 235 -17.70 -3.98 -2.19
N VAL A 236 -17.21 -4.06 -3.43
CA VAL A 236 -16.74 -5.30 -4.06
C VAL A 236 -15.54 -5.92 -3.32
N LEU A 237 -14.70 -5.08 -2.71
CA LEU A 237 -13.57 -5.50 -1.87
C LEU A 237 -13.95 -5.70 -0.39
N GLU A 238 -15.25 -5.63 -0.07
CA GLU A 238 -15.83 -5.74 1.27
C GLU A 238 -15.22 -4.78 2.32
N LEU A 239 -14.66 -3.65 1.87
CA LEU A 239 -13.95 -2.72 2.75
C LEU A 239 -14.91 -2.05 3.74
N ASN A 240 -16.20 -1.90 3.41
CA ASN A 240 -17.25 -1.45 4.33
C ASN A 240 -17.40 -2.41 5.54
N THR A 241 -17.42 -3.72 5.26
CA THR A 241 -17.53 -4.76 6.29
C THR A 241 -16.29 -4.76 7.16
N LEU A 242 -15.10 -4.74 6.54
CA LEU A 242 -13.82 -4.72 7.24
C LEU A 242 -13.61 -3.43 8.06
N GLN A 243 -14.15 -2.30 7.62
CA GLN A 243 -14.16 -1.06 8.38
C GLN A 243 -15.04 -1.16 9.62
N THR A 244 -16.23 -1.76 9.49
CA THR A 244 -17.13 -2.00 10.63
C THR A 244 -16.50 -2.96 11.65
N GLN A 245 -15.68 -3.91 11.20
CA GLN A 245 -14.92 -4.83 12.04
C GLN A 245 -13.65 -4.21 12.65
N GLY A 246 -13.30 -2.96 12.30
CA GLY A 246 -12.09 -2.28 12.76
C GLY A 246 -10.80 -2.74 12.09
N VAL A 247 -10.88 -3.59 11.05
CA VAL A 247 -9.73 -3.98 10.23
C VAL A 247 -9.28 -2.79 9.38
N VAL A 248 -10.19 -2.16 8.65
CA VAL A 248 -9.91 -0.97 7.83
C VAL A 248 -10.01 0.28 8.69
N GLN A 249 -8.95 1.08 8.72
CA GLN A 249 -8.87 2.32 9.50
C GLN A 249 -8.26 3.44 8.65
N LYS A 250 -8.93 4.59 8.64
CA LYS A 250 -8.52 5.79 7.90
C LYS A 250 -8.00 6.84 8.87
N TYR A 251 -6.82 7.38 8.60
CA TYR A 251 -6.15 8.38 9.44
C TYR A 251 -5.79 9.61 8.61
N LYS A 252 -6.48 10.72 8.90
CA LYS A 252 -6.22 12.00 8.27
C LYS A 252 -5.14 12.76 9.02
N PHE A 253 -4.12 13.21 8.29
CA PHE A 253 -3.04 14.05 8.80
C PHE A 253 -3.20 15.46 8.26
N ASP A 254 -3.28 16.44 9.13
CA ASP A 254 -3.45 17.83 8.72
C ASP A 254 -2.11 18.48 8.34
N GLY A 255 -2.10 19.25 7.25
CA GLY A 255 -0.91 19.93 6.72
C GLY A 255 0.22 19.02 6.23
N PHE A 256 -0.02 17.73 5.98
CA PHE A 256 0.99 16.80 5.45
C PHE A 256 1.05 16.90 3.92
N LYS A 257 2.25 17.16 3.40
CA LYS A 257 2.58 16.96 1.97
C LYS A 257 2.85 15.49 1.68
N HIS A 258 2.93 15.12 0.41
CA HIS A 258 3.04 13.73 0.00
C HIS A 258 4.24 12.99 0.64
N ASN A 259 5.40 13.65 0.68
CA ASN A 259 6.63 13.06 1.20
C ASN A 259 6.84 13.27 2.71
N ASP A 260 5.98 14.05 3.38
CA ASP A 260 6.06 14.27 4.83
C ASP A 260 5.92 12.94 5.60
N PHE A 261 5.14 12.00 5.05
CA PHE A 261 4.89 10.69 5.67
C PHE A 261 6.15 9.83 5.84
N VAL A 262 7.17 10.03 5.01
CA VAL A 262 8.40 9.23 4.98
C VAL A 262 9.67 10.05 5.22
N ARG A 263 9.58 11.38 5.18
CA ARG A 263 10.69 12.32 5.41
C ARG A 263 10.45 13.22 6.62
N ASP A 264 10.04 14.46 6.38
CA ASP A 264 10.15 15.57 7.32
C ASP A 264 9.30 15.39 8.58
N LYS A 265 8.22 14.59 8.47
CA LYS A 265 7.30 14.30 9.59
C LYS A 265 7.19 12.80 9.88
N VAL A 266 8.16 12.00 9.42
CA VAL A 266 8.17 10.54 9.57
C VAL A 266 8.05 10.07 11.02
N GLY A 267 8.58 10.81 11.99
CA GLY A 267 8.43 10.50 13.41
C GLY A 267 6.97 10.58 13.90
N ILE A 268 6.19 11.53 13.37
CA ILE A 268 4.75 11.67 13.67
C ILE A 268 3.98 10.55 12.98
N THR A 269 4.30 10.26 11.72
CA THR A 269 3.72 9.12 11.00
C THR A 269 3.99 7.82 11.75
N TRP A 270 5.23 7.57 12.14
CA TRP A 270 5.61 6.36 12.86
C TRP A 270 4.88 6.21 14.20
N ALA A 271 4.69 7.28 14.96
CA ALA A 271 3.93 7.23 16.21
C ALA A 271 2.49 6.68 16.01
N CYS A 272 1.88 6.92 14.85
CA CYS A 272 0.59 6.35 14.47
C CYS A 272 0.74 4.89 13.97
N VAL A 273 1.68 4.65 13.04
CA VAL A 273 1.88 3.35 12.39
C VAL A 273 2.34 2.27 13.37
N LYS A 274 3.14 2.62 14.38
CA LYS A 274 3.71 1.69 15.36
C LYS A 274 2.66 0.78 15.97
N GLY A 275 1.50 1.33 16.39
CA GLY A 275 0.42 0.55 16.99
C GLY A 275 -0.19 -0.51 16.05
N MET A 276 -0.18 -0.24 14.74
CA MET A 276 -0.74 -1.14 13.71
C MET A 276 0.15 -2.36 13.44
N VAL A 277 1.44 -2.24 13.73
CA VAL A 277 2.45 -3.30 13.50
C VAL A 277 3.04 -3.87 14.80
N ALA A 278 2.83 -3.24 15.95
CA ALA A 278 3.36 -3.67 17.25
C ALA A 278 2.72 -4.95 17.79
N ASN A 279 1.44 -5.19 17.52
CA ASN A 279 0.69 -6.22 18.23
C ASN A 279 0.80 -7.58 17.53
N VAL A 280 1.78 -8.39 17.97
CA VAL A 280 2.10 -9.73 17.42
C VAL A 280 1.27 -10.86 18.04
N ALA A 281 0.52 -10.57 19.11
CA ALA A 281 -0.26 -11.55 19.88
C ALA A 281 -1.50 -12.13 19.16
N LYS A 282 -1.77 -11.77 17.89
CA LYS A 282 -2.85 -12.40 17.11
C LYS A 282 -2.29 -13.02 15.85
N ASN A 283 -2.65 -14.28 15.65
CA ASN A 283 -2.18 -15.21 14.61
C ASN A 283 -2.04 -14.57 13.22
N CYS A 284 -1.11 -15.13 12.43
CA CYS A 284 -1.17 -15.01 10.99
C CYS A 284 -2.59 -15.35 10.51
N PRO A 285 -3.13 -14.64 9.52
CA PRO A 285 -4.28 -15.15 8.79
C PRO A 285 -3.89 -16.50 8.20
N ILE A 286 -4.75 -17.51 8.35
CA ILE A 286 -4.61 -18.82 7.70
C ILE A 286 -5.26 -18.72 6.33
#